data_AF-A0A940IL47-F1
#
_entry.id   AF-A0A940IL47-F1
#
_cell.length_a   1.000
_cell.length_b   1.000
_cell.length_c   1.000
_cell.angle_alpha   90.00
_cell.angle_beta   90.00
_cell.angle_gamma   90.00
#
_symmetry.space_group_name_H-M   'P 1'
#
loop_
_entity.id
_entity.type
_entity.pdbx_description
1 polymer ?
#
loop_
_entity_poly.entity_id
_entity_poly.type
_entity_poly.pdbx_seq_one_letter_code
_entity_poly.pdbx_strand_id
1 'polypeptide(L)'
;MKNEKGFSLPVTIVFSLIIISFFMHQTNLLLLEKRFYAESEEIVALDILMHNAILDFKSTLNSFEAKKEMVFQYEDGTVAVFHSSNSISEILEVTVKCTTVKNRKYEIQFEYNQATNQIMNWKEMR
;
A
#
# COMPACT_ATOMS: atom_id res chain seq x y z
N MET A 1 54.76 -48.17 -3.31
CA MET A 1 53.60 -47.48 -3.93
C MET A 1 52.98 -46.57 -2.89
N LYS A 2 53.14 -45.25 -2.99
CA LYS A 2 52.49 -44.28 -2.09
C LYS A 2 51.97 -43.11 -2.94
N ASN A 3 50.65 -43.00 -3.05
CA ASN A 3 49.98 -41.92 -3.79
C ASN A 3 48.71 -41.52 -3.02
N GLU A 4 48.90 -40.99 -1.81
CA GLU A 4 47.81 -40.45 -0.99
C GLU A 4 47.50 -39.03 -1.45
N LYS A 5 46.66 -38.89 -2.48
CA LYS A 5 46.09 -37.61 -2.94
C LYS A 5 44.99 -37.13 -1.97
N GLY A 6 45.34 -36.89 -0.70
CA GLY A 6 44.40 -36.47 0.35
C GLY A 6 43.96 -35.00 0.31
N PHE A 7 44.59 -34.16 -0.53
CA PHE A 7 44.37 -32.71 -0.55
C PHE A 7 43.19 -32.24 -1.43
N SER A 8 42.62 -33.13 -2.26
CA SER A 8 41.53 -32.72 -3.17
C SER A 8 40.20 -32.49 -2.43
N LEU A 9 39.93 -33.26 -1.36
CA LEU A 9 38.64 -33.24 -0.66
C LEU A 9 38.36 -31.88 0.03
N PRO A 10 39.30 -31.32 0.83
CA PRO A 10 39.08 -30.03 1.49
C PRO A 10 38.86 -28.89 0.49
N VAL A 11 39.59 -28.89 -0.62
CA VAL A 11 39.46 -27.88 -1.68
C VAL A 11 38.09 -27.96 -2.35
N THR A 12 37.62 -29.16 -2.67
CA THR A 12 36.28 -29.35 -3.25
C THR A 12 35.17 -28.93 -2.29
N ILE A 13 35.33 -29.18 -0.99
CA ILE A 13 34.36 -28.73 0.04
C ILE A 13 34.32 -27.20 0.09
N VAL A 14 35.47 -26.53 0.14
CA VAL A 14 35.52 -25.05 0.15
C VAL A 14 34.88 -24.46 -1.11
N PHE A 15 35.19 -25.01 -2.29
CA PHE A 15 34.55 -24.58 -3.53
C PHE A 15 33.03 -24.80 -3.52
N SER A 16 32.60 -25.95 -3.01
CA SER A 16 31.16 -26.27 -2.91
C SER A 16 30.46 -25.30 -1.96
N LEU A 17 31.07 -24.95 -0.83
CA LEU A 17 30.54 -23.97 0.12
C LEU A 17 30.42 -22.57 -0.50
N ILE A 18 31.42 -22.14 -1.30
CA ILE A 18 31.36 -20.86 -2.02
C ILE A 18 30.20 -20.85 -3.01
N ILE A 19 30.03 -21.93 -3.77
CA ILE A 19 28.94 -22.07 -4.74
C ILE A 19 27.58 -22.06 -4.03
N ILE A 20 27.43 -22.81 -2.93
CA ILE A 20 26.20 -22.85 -2.13
C ILE A 20 25.91 -21.46 -1.55
N SER A 21 26.91 -20.76 -1.02
CA SER A 21 26.77 -19.42 -0.48
C SER A 21 26.30 -18.42 -1.55
N PHE A 22 26.88 -18.50 -2.76
CA PHE A 22 26.44 -17.70 -3.89
C PHE A 22 24.98 -17.97 -4.26
N PHE A 23 24.57 -19.24 -4.38
CA PHE A 23 23.18 -19.58 -4.67
C PHE A 23 22.23 -19.14 -3.56
N MET A 24 22.61 -19.28 -2.29
CA MET A 24 21.81 -18.79 -1.16
C MET A 24 21.62 -17.27 -1.24
N HIS A 25 22.69 -16.53 -1.52
CA HIS A 25 22.61 -15.07 -1.64
C HIS A 25 21.70 -14.65 -2.79
N GLN A 26 21.85 -15.25 -3.97
CA GLN A 26 21.01 -14.94 -5.12
C GLN A 26 19.54 -15.30 -4.89
N THR A 27 19.27 -16.44 -4.25
CA THR A 27 17.90 -16.85 -3.90
C THR A 27 17.27 -15.87 -2.92
N ASN A 28 18.05 -15.39 -1.94
CA ASN A 28 17.56 -14.42 -0.96
C ASN A 28 17.25 -13.06 -1.60
N LEU A 29 18.13 -12.57 -2.49
CA LEU A 29 17.87 -11.36 -3.29
C LEU A 29 16.56 -11.50 -4.09
N LEU A 30 16.39 -12.61 -4.79
CA LEU A 30 15.19 -12.87 -5.57
C LEU A 30 13.91 -12.92 -4.71
N LEU A 31 13.99 -13.51 -3.51
CA LEU A 31 12.87 -13.52 -2.57
C LEU A 31 12.55 -12.11 -2.05
N LEU A 32 13.57 -11.31 -1.79
CA LEU A 32 13.41 -9.93 -1.33
C LEU A 32 12.78 -9.06 -2.41
N GLU A 33 13.25 -9.16 -3.66
CA GLU A 33 12.64 -8.47 -4.81
C GLU A 33 11.17 -8.86 -4.96
N LYS A 34 10.83 -10.16 -4.93
CA LYS A 34 9.43 -10.59 -5.02
C LYS A 34 8.54 -10.00 -3.94
N ARG A 35 9.03 -9.93 -2.70
CA ARG A 35 8.29 -9.32 -1.58
C ARG A 35 8.12 -7.82 -1.80
N PHE A 36 9.19 -7.15 -2.22
CA PHE A 36 9.16 -5.72 -2.52
C PHE A 36 8.17 -5.38 -3.64
N TYR A 37 8.13 -6.17 -4.71
CA TYR A 37 7.14 -5.99 -5.79
C TYR A 37 5.72 -6.19 -5.29
N ALA A 38 5.45 -7.25 -4.54
CA ALA A 38 4.12 -7.51 -3.99
C ALA A 38 3.65 -6.39 -3.05
N GLU A 39 4.55 -5.85 -2.23
CA GLU A 39 4.24 -4.72 -1.34
C GLU A 39 4.03 -3.42 -2.13
N SER A 40 4.86 -3.16 -3.14
CA SER A 40 4.74 -1.99 -4.01
C SER A 40 3.42 -2.00 -4.79
N GLU A 41 3.01 -3.16 -5.30
CA GLU A 41 1.73 -3.33 -6.00
C GLU A 41 0.54 -3.03 -5.08
N GLU A 42 0.58 -3.51 -3.83
CA GLU A 42 -0.46 -3.21 -2.84
C GLU A 42 -0.52 -1.72 -2.47
N ILE A 43 0.64 -1.05 -2.37
CA ILE A 43 0.70 0.40 -2.11
C ILE A 43 0.08 1.17 -3.29
N VAL A 44 0.45 0.83 -4.52
CA VAL A 44 -0.08 1.49 -5.71
C VAL A 44 -1.60 1.27 -5.84
N ALA A 45 -2.10 0.07 -5.59
CA ALA A 45 -3.53 -0.21 -5.60
C ALA A 45 -4.29 0.65 -4.58
N LEU A 46 -3.71 0.83 -3.39
CA LEU A 46 -4.29 1.67 -2.35
C LEU A 46 -4.31 3.16 -2.75
N ASP A 47 -3.23 3.66 -3.35
CA ASP A 47 -3.16 5.03 -3.86
C ASP A 47 -4.20 5.29 -4.95
N ILE A 48 -4.40 4.33 -5.87
CA ILE A 48 -5.42 4.42 -6.93
C ILE A 48 -6.82 4.44 -6.32
N LEU A 49 -7.12 3.50 -5.40
CA LEU A 49 -8.42 3.45 -4.71
C LEU A 49 -8.72 4.76 -3.99
N MET A 50 -7.73 5.31 -3.28
CA MET A 50 -7.84 6.57 -2.57
C MET A 50 -8.05 7.75 -3.53
N HIS A 51 -7.30 7.81 -4.62
CA HIS A 51 -7.45 8.87 -5.62
C HIS A 51 -8.85 8.85 -6.24
N ASN A 52 -9.34 7.68 -6.63
CA ASN A 52 -10.68 7.49 -7.18
C ASN A 52 -11.77 7.88 -6.16
N ALA A 53 -11.62 7.46 -4.90
CA ALA A 53 -12.55 7.83 -3.83
C ALA A 53 -12.62 9.34 -3.60
N ILE A 54 -11.49 10.04 -3.68
CA ILE A 54 -11.45 11.51 -3.55
C ILE A 54 -12.13 12.17 -4.76
N LEU A 55 -11.91 11.67 -5.97
CA LEU A 55 -12.57 12.19 -7.18
C LEU A 55 -14.09 12.00 -7.13
N ASP A 56 -14.54 10.81 -6.74
CA ASP A 56 -15.96 10.49 -6.61
C ASP A 56 -16.63 11.24 -5.44
N PHE A 57 -15.91 11.44 -4.35
CA PHE A 57 -16.36 12.30 -3.25
C PHE A 57 -16.56 13.75 -3.70
N LYS A 58 -15.60 14.32 -4.45
CA LYS A 58 -15.71 15.69 -4.98
C LYS A 58 -16.86 15.81 -5.98
N SER A 59 -17.05 14.83 -6.85
CA SER A 59 -18.15 14.85 -7.82
C SER A 59 -19.51 14.74 -7.13
N THR A 60 -19.62 13.91 -6.09
CA THR A 60 -20.86 13.72 -5.31
C THR A 60 -21.16 14.90 -4.39
N LEU A 61 -20.15 15.60 -3.85
CA LEU A 61 -20.35 16.86 -3.12
C LEU A 61 -20.90 17.98 -4.00
N ASN A 62 -20.53 18.00 -5.28
CA ASN A 62 -21.06 18.95 -6.26
C ASN A 62 -22.48 18.58 -6.73
N SER A 63 -22.92 17.34 -6.50
CA SER A 63 -24.30 16.94 -6.72
C SER A 63 -25.12 17.17 -5.44
N PHE A 64 -26.39 17.54 -5.57
CA PHE A 64 -27.25 17.92 -4.44
C PHE A 64 -27.65 16.72 -3.53
N GLU A 65 -26.96 15.57 -3.66
CA GLU A 65 -27.24 14.30 -2.99
C GLU A 65 -26.16 13.88 -1.99
N ALA A 66 -25.28 14.79 -1.56
CA ALA A 66 -24.22 14.50 -0.60
C ALA A 66 -24.79 14.04 0.76
N LYS A 67 -24.84 12.72 0.98
CA LYS A 67 -25.16 12.11 2.28
C LYS A 67 -23.93 12.14 3.18
N LYS A 68 -24.14 12.32 4.50
CA LYS A 68 -23.07 12.29 5.51
C LYS A 68 -22.20 11.04 5.47
N GLU A 69 -22.75 9.94 4.96
CA GLU A 69 -22.05 8.69 4.70
C GLU A 69 -22.28 8.28 3.23
N MET A 70 -21.18 7.99 2.54
CA MET A 70 -21.16 7.51 1.16
C MET A 70 -20.29 6.27 1.08
N VAL A 71 -20.74 5.25 0.35
CA VAL A 71 -19.98 4.02 0.15
C VAL A 71 -19.78 3.82 -1.34
N PHE A 72 -18.51 3.80 -1.76
CA PHE A 72 -18.08 3.54 -3.13
C PHE A 72 -17.55 2.11 -3.22
N GLN A 73 -17.99 1.36 -4.24
CA GLN A 73 -17.45 0.04 -4.54
C GLN A 73 -16.58 0.12 -5.79
N TYR A 74 -15.35 -0.35 -5.67
CA TYR A 74 -14.37 -0.47 -6.75
C TYR A 74 -14.00 -1.93 -6.95
N GLU A 75 -13.39 -2.27 -8.09
CA GLU A 75 -12.92 -3.65 -8.36
C GLU A 75 -11.93 -4.14 -7.29
N ASP A 76 -11.07 -3.25 -6.78
CA ASP A 76 -10.02 -3.57 -5.80
C ASP A 76 -10.44 -3.40 -4.34
N GLY A 77 -11.69 -3.00 -4.06
CA GLY A 77 -12.19 -2.88 -2.70
C GLY A 77 -13.35 -1.91 -2.50
N THR A 78 -13.74 -1.70 -1.25
CA THR A 78 -14.83 -0.81 -0.85
C THR A 78 -14.27 0.36 -0.07
N VAL A 79 -14.75 1.58 -0.39
CA VAL A 79 -14.37 2.81 0.32
C VAL A 79 -15.61 3.43 0.94
N ALA A 80 -15.59 3.62 2.25
CA ALA A 80 -16.62 4.36 2.98
C ALA A 80 -16.09 5.76 3.32
N VAL A 81 -16.82 6.79 2.91
CA VAL A 81 -16.50 8.19 3.14
C VAL A 81 -17.53 8.78 4.09
N PHE A 82 -17.06 9.32 5.19
CA PHE A 82 -17.85 10.03 6.19
C PHE A 82 -17.46 11.49 6.16
N HIS A 83 -18.42 12.41 6.16
CA HIS A 83 -18.12 13.83 6.31
C HIS A 83 -18.97 14.48 7.40
N SER A 84 -18.36 15.37 8.16
CA SER A 84 -19.05 16.20 9.14
C SER A 84 -18.71 17.68 8.89
N SER A 85 -19.73 18.53 8.82
CA SER A 85 -19.52 19.97 8.71
C SER A 85 -19.45 20.58 10.10
N ASN A 86 -18.43 21.38 10.35
CA ASN A 86 -18.49 22.32 11.47
C ASN A 86 -19.31 23.53 11.01
N SER A 87 -20.47 23.78 11.62
CA SER A 87 -21.45 24.81 11.20
C SER A 87 -20.95 26.27 11.22
N ILE A 88 -19.64 26.49 11.45
CA ILE A 88 -19.00 27.81 11.62
C ILE A 88 -17.99 28.09 10.49
N SER A 89 -17.58 27.08 9.72
CA SER A 89 -16.64 27.23 8.59
C SER A 89 -17.07 26.36 7.40
N GLU A 90 -16.77 26.78 6.17
CA GLU A 90 -16.93 25.96 4.95
C GLU A 90 -15.90 24.82 4.87
N ILE A 91 -15.46 24.32 6.04
CA ILE A 91 -14.48 23.26 6.21
C ILE A 91 -15.23 22.01 6.64
N LEU A 92 -15.18 20.98 5.80
CA LEU A 92 -15.70 19.65 6.06
C LEU A 92 -14.57 18.78 6.61
N GLU A 93 -14.79 18.12 7.74
CA GLU A 93 -13.90 17.04 8.19
C GLU A 93 -14.36 15.74 7.50
N VAL A 94 -13.45 15.12 6.76
CA VAL A 94 -13.73 13.95 5.94
C VAL A 94 -12.87 12.78 6.42
N THR A 95 -13.54 11.67 6.75
CA THR A 95 -12.90 10.40 7.11
C THR A 95 -13.15 9.40 5.99
N VAL A 96 -12.08 8.90 5.39
CA VAL A 96 -12.12 7.88 4.33
C VAL A 96 -11.60 6.56 4.91
N LYS A 97 -12.45 5.53 4.86
CA LYS A 97 -12.11 4.16 5.28
C LYS A 97 -12.08 3.27 4.05
N CYS A 98 -10.88 2.89 3.63
CA CYS A 98 -10.67 1.96 2.53
C CYS A 98 -10.56 0.53 3.09
N THR A 99 -11.29 -0.40 2.50
CA THR A 99 -11.16 -1.84 2.74
C THR A 99 -10.88 -2.55 1.43
N THR A 100 -9.67 -3.07 1.29
CA THR A 100 -9.26 -3.85 0.09
C THR A 100 -9.91 -5.24 0.07
N VAL A 101 -9.94 -5.91 -1.08
CA VAL A 101 -10.42 -7.31 -1.20
C VAL A 101 -9.66 -8.28 -0.26
N LYS A 102 -8.40 -7.99 0.05
CA LYS A 102 -7.57 -8.75 1.00
C LYS A 102 -7.86 -8.39 2.47
N ASN A 103 -8.94 -7.65 2.76
CA ASN A 103 -9.39 -7.23 4.08
C ASN A 103 -8.40 -6.35 4.86
N ARG A 104 -7.44 -5.70 4.16
CA ARG A 104 -6.63 -4.63 4.75
C ARG A 104 -7.46 -3.37 4.83
N LYS A 105 -7.43 -2.74 6.00
CA LYS A 105 -8.11 -1.49 6.31
C LYS A 105 -7.09 -0.37 6.30
N TYR A 106 -7.49 0.76 5.73
CA TYR A 106 -6.71 1.98 5.76
C TYR A 106 -7.66 3.14 6.02
N GLU A 107 -7.35 3.97 7.01
CA GLU A 107 -8.18 5.08 7.42
C GLU A 107 -7.40 6.39 7.27
N ILE A 108 -8.05 7.37 6.64
CA ILE A 108 -7.47 8.68 6.40
C ILE A 108 -8.48 9.72 6.88
N GLN A 109 -7.97 10.75 7.53
CA GLN A 109 -8.75 11.94 7.89
C GLN A 109 -8.13 13.15 7.21
N PHE A 110 -8.96 13.97 6.58
CA PHE A 110 -8.54 15.24 5.99
C PHE A 110 -9.64 16.29 6.11
N GLU A 111 -9.23 17.55 6.09
CA GLU A 111 -10.13 18.69 6.05
C GLU A 111 -10.32 19.13 4.59
N TYR A 112 -11.56 19.28 4.15
CA TYR A 112 -11.91 19.74 2.82
C TYR A 112 -12.56 21.12 2.89
N ASN A 113 -11.92 22.12 2.26
CA ASN A 113 -12.47 23.46 2.18
C ASN A 113 -13.35 23.58 0.92
N GLN A 114 -14.66 23.78 1.10
CA GLN A 114 -15.61 23.91 0.00
C GLN A 114 -15.45 25.23 -0.78
N ALA A 115 -14.96 26.30 -0.14
CA ALA A 115 -14.73 27.60 -0.77
C ALA A 115 -13.60 27.56 -1.81
N THR A 116 -12.53 26.82 -1.49
CA THR A 116 -11.30 26.77 -2.29
C THR A 116 -11.10 25.45 -3.03
N ASN A 117 -11.93 24.44 -2.79
CA ASN A 117 -11.79 23.07 -3.30
C ASN A 117 -10.45 22.40 -2.94
N GLN A 118 -9.85 22.80 -1.81
CA GLN A 118 -8.55 22.31 -1.34
C GLN A 118 -8.69 21.30 -0.21
N ILE A 119 -7.80 20.31 -0.23
CA ILE A 119 -7.62 19.35 0.86
C ILE A 119 -6.52 19.89 1.78
N MET A 120 -6.79 19.93 3.08
CA MET A 120 -5.92 20.42 4.14
C MET A 120 -5.80 19.37 5.25
N ASN A 121 -4.76 19.46 6.07
CA ASN A 121 -4.59 18.64 7.28
C ASN A 121 -4.74 17.13 7.05
N TRP A 122 -4.02 16.59 6.06
CA TRP A 122 -3.95 15.16 5.78
C TRP A 122 -3.36 14.37 6.96
N LYS A 123 -4.11 13.40 7.47
CA LYS A 123 -3.69 12.50 8.55
C LYS A 123 -3.99 11.05 8.19
N GLU A 124 -2.95 10.24 8.15
CA GLU A 124 -3.06 8.80 7.94
C GLU A 124 -3.18 8.10 9.29
N MET A 125 -4.26 7.35 9.48
CA MET A 125 -4.44 6.46 10.64
C MET A 125 -4.11 5.03 10.19
N ARG A 126 -2.94 4.56 10.62
CA ARG A 126 -2.41 3.23 10.34
C ARG A 126 -2.91 2.18 11.33
#